data_AF-A0A4Q0SRD1-F1
#
_entry.id   AF-A0A4Q0SRD1-F1
#
_cell.length_a   1.000
_cell.length_b   1.000
_cell.length_c   1.000
_cell.angle_alpha   90.00
_cell.angle_beta   90.00
_cell.angle_gamma   90.00
#
_symmetry.space_group_name_H-M   'P 1'
#
loop_
_entity.id
_entity.type
_entity.pdbx_description
1 polymer ?
#
loop_
_entity_poly.entity_id
_entity_poly.type
_entity_poly.pdbx_seq_one_letter_code
_entity_poly.pdbx_strand_id
1 'polypeptide(L)'
;MLESSNVSEKLPRAVGLLGGGVIGSGWAARFLLNGVDVRLYGPSPGTAGRVQKMLDDARRAYRKLTVMPLPPEGSLMAVESIADAVRGVDLVQESAPERLELKQQLLAAASRAAAPSTLICSSTSGFRPSLLQAEMEHPDCLLVAHPVQPVYLLPLIELCAGERTAPGAVERAAAIYKAIGMHPLVVRKEVDGFIVNRLQDTVAREALWLVHDEVATLQDVDDAVRYSWALCHAAMVSCRIAGGKGVRQNIEQSAFKWPWSRLTDKPDIDRAFLDKAAEQVDVLVKCHALNVPAEEKRDDFIVALLQALRSQGYGPGETVARWERALSDRARQLTNRSGPLRMPTLEVPSHWVDYSGHVIQSRYLKLVNNATETLLQYIGIDGQYRSDSGNYYTAETHLTHLQELYAGDRIQVLTQVLGADDKRLHLHHVITREGDEKPAATGEQMLIHVDPISRRSAPAKGHVRERLLELARLHSQLPRPDRAGAGIGLR
;
A
#
# COMPACT_ATOMS: atom_id res chain seq x y z
N MET A 1 -3.79 -7.41 -21.62
CA MET A 1 -3.70 -8.26 -20.42
C MET A 1 -2.36 -8.95 -20.51
N LEU A 2 -1.48 -8.75 -19.54
CA LEU A 2 -0.39 -9.71 -19.36
C LEU A 2 -1.09 -10.97 -18.86
N GLU A 3 -1.28 -11.92 -19.77
CA GLU A 3 -1.46 -13.32 -19.39
C GLU A 3 -0.35 -13.67 -18.39
N SER A 4 -0.73 -14.44 -17.38
CA SER A 4 0.10 -14.95 -16.30
C SER A 4 1.50 -15.36 -16.78
N SER A 5 2.46 -14.44 -16.72
CA SER A 5 3.86 -14.80 -16.82
C SER A 5 4.20 -15.64 -15.59
N ASN A 6 4.73 -16.84 -15.81
CA ASN A 6 5.10 -17.81 -14.78
C ASN A 6 6.32 -17.37 -13.92
N VAL A 7 6.58 -16.06 -13.86
CA VAL A 7 7.66 -15.47 -13.10
C VAL A 7 7.16 -15.31 -11.66
N SER A 8 7.69 -16.13 -10.76
CA SER A 8 7.42 -16.04 -9.33
C SER A 8 7.65 -14.61 -8.83
N GLU A 9 6.65 -14.05 -8.11
CA GLU A 9 6.76 -12.76 -7.42
C GLU A 9 7.77 -12.89 -6.27
N LYS A 10 9.07 -12.84 -6.61
CA LYS A 10 10.15 -12.98 -5.64
C LYS A 10 10.52 -11.62 -5.09
N LEU A 11 10.44 -11.49 -3.78
CA LEU A 11 10.92 -10.31 -3.06
C LEU A 11 12.45 -10.19 -3.24
N PRO A 12 12.98 -9.01 -3.60
CA PRO A 12 14.42 -8.79 -3.62
C PRO A 12 14.97 -8.88 -2.19
N ARG A 13 16.19 -9.40 -2.03
CA ARG A 13 16.88 -9.43 -0.74
C ARG A 13 17.36 -8.03 -0.37
N ALA A 14 17.96 -7.34 -1.34
CA ALA A 14 18.47 -5.98 -1.17
C ALA A 14 18.24 -5.14 -2.41
N VAL A 15 18.05 -3.83 -2.21
CA VAL A 15 17.92 -2.84 -3.28
C VAL A 15 18.90 -1.68 -3.08
N GLY A 16 19.47 -1.21 -4.18
CA GLY A 16 20.30 -0.01 -4.21
C GLY A 16 19.48 1.21 -4.60
N LEU A 17 19.53 2.28 -3.81
CA LEU A 17 18.84 3.55 -4.11
C LEU A 17 19.87 4.62 -4.43
N LEU A 18 19.71 5.30 -5.57
CA LEU A 18 20.55 6.42 -5.99
C LEU A 18 19.76 7.73 -5.87
N GLY A 19 19.91 8.42 -4.75
CA GLY A 19 19.23 9.66 -4.42
C GLY A 19 18.23 9.50 -3.27
N GLY A 20 18.45 10.25 -2.19
CA GLY A 20 17.61 10.26 -0.98
C GLY A 20 16.68 11.47 -0.88
N GLY A 21 16.14 11.93 -2.02
CA GLY A 21 15.12 12.99 -2.06
C GLY A 21 13.74 12.48 -1.63
N VAL A 22 12.67 13.19 -2.00
CA VAL A 22 11.28 12.80 -1.67
C VAL A 22 10.94 11.41 -2.23
N ILE A 23 11.19 11.18 -3.52
CA ILE A 23 10.89 9.90 -4.20
C ILE A 23 11.76 8.77 -3.67
N GLY A 24 13.08 8.99 -3.57
CA GLY A 24 14.01 7.98 -3.06
C GLY A 24 13.75 7.59 -1.60
N SER A 25 13.40 8.55 -0.75
CA SER A 25 12.97 8.27 0.63
C SER A 25 11.67 7.47 0.66
N GLY A 26 10.73 7.76 -0.25
CA GLY A 26 9.49 7.01 -0.39
C GLY A 26 9.72 5.56 -0.82
N TRP A 27 10.67 5.33 -1.74
CA TRP A 27 11.12 3.97 -2.09
C TRP A 27 11.77 3.26 -0.91
N ALA A 28 12.69 3.92 -0.21
CA ALA A 28 13.34 3.37 0.98
C ALA A 28 12.30 2.91 2.00
N ALA A 29 11.34 3.77 2.36
CA ALA A 29 10.26 3.43 3.28
C ALA A 29 9.45 2.21 2.82
N ARG A 30 9.08 2.14 1.53
CA ARG A 30 8.30 1.02 0.99
C ARG A 30 9.04 -0.30 1.02
N PHE A 31 10.32 -0.31 0.62
CA PHE A 31 11.15 -1.52 0.64
C PHE A 31 11.42 -1.99 2.07
N LEU A 32 11.82 -1.08 2.97
CA LEU A 32 12.09 -1.40 4.37
C LEU A 32 10.87 -2.02 5.06
N LEU A 33 9.67 -1.43 4.90
CA LEU A 33 8.42 -1.95 5.48
C LEU A 33 7.96 -3.28 4.88
N ASN A 34 8.51 -3.68 3.72
CA ASN A 34 8.28 -4.98 3.11
C ASN A 34 9.38 -6.00 3.43
N GLY A 35 10.33 -5.67 4.31
CA GLY A 35 11.41 -6.54 4.76
C GLY A 35 12.59 -6.64 3.81
N VAL A 36 12.80 -5.63 2.97
CA VAL A 36 13.89 -5.59 1.98
C VAL A 36 15.00 -4.65 2.47
N ASP A 37 16.24 -5.12 2.44
CA ASP A 37 17.39 -4.29 2.79
C ASP A 37 17.63 -3.19 1.75
N VAL A 38 17.96 -1.99 2.23
CA VAL A 38 18.17 -0.80 1.38
C VAL A 38 19.58 -0.29 1.55
N ARG A 39 20.30 -0.15 0.43
CA ARG A 39 21.57 0.59 0.36
C ARG A 39 21.35 1.92 -0.33
N LEU A 40 21.54 3.02 0.40
CA LEU A 40 21.21 4.34 -0.08
C LEU A 40 22.46 5.18 -0.32
N TYR A 41 22.70 5.50 -1.59
CA TYR A 41 23.64 6.55 -1.96
C TYR A 41 22.90 7.89 -2.04
N GLY A 42 23.29 8.85 -1.22
CA GLY A 42 22.69 10.17 -1.17
C GLY A 42 23.72 11.22 -0.78
N PRO A 43 24.32 11.96 -1.74
CA PRO A 43 25.45 12.85 -1.47
C PRO A 43 25.06 14.09 -0.64
N SER A 44 23.76 14.38 -0.51
CA SER A 44 23.28 15.53 0.25
C SER A 44 23.27 15.23 1.76
N PRO A 45 23.72 16.18 2.60
CA PRO A 45 23.54 16.11 4.05
C PRO A 45 22.06 15.90 4.43
N GLY A 46 21.81 15.21 5.56
CA GLY A 46 20.45 15.00 6.08
C GLY A 46 19.61 13.95 5.33
N THR A 47 20.20 13.22 4.38
CA THR A 47 19.51 12.14 3.66
C THR A 47 18.93 11.07 4.60
N ALA A 48 19.69 10.60 5.59
CA ALA A 48 19.20 9.63 6.56
C ALA A 48 17.99 10.15 7.36
N GLY A 49 18.03 11.41 7.81
CA GLY A 49 16.92 12.03 8.54
C GLY A 49 15.64 12.16 7.71
N ARG A 50 15.77 12.48 6.41
CA ARG A 50 14.63 12.52 5.47
C ARG A 50 14.00 11.13 5.27
N VAL A 51 14.83 10.09 5.13
CA VAL A 51 14.35 8.71 5.03
C VAL A 51 13.63 8.30 6.31
N GLN A 52 14.18 8.65 7.48
CA GLN A 52 13.54 8.32 8.75
C GLN A 52 12.16 8.97 8.89
N LYS A 53 12.04 10.26 8.58
CA LYS A 53 10.74 10.95 8.56
C LYS A 53 9.75 10.27 7.60
N MET A 54 10.20 9.95 6.39
CA MET A 54 9.35 9.29 5.39
C MET A 54 8.91 7.88 5.84
N LEU A 55 9.80 7.15 6.51
CA LEU A 55 9.51 5.85 7.08
C LEU A 55 8.47 5.95 8.20
N ASP A 56 8.52 7.00 9.03
CA ASP A 56 7.51 7.24 10.07
C ASP A 56 6.14 7.58 9.49
N ASP A 57 6.10 8.43 8.45
CA ASP A 57 4.88 8.73 7.68
C ASP A 57 4.29 7.45 7.05
N ALA A 58 5.14 6.59 6.48
CA ALA A 58 4.74 5.32 5.90
C ALA A 58 4.23 4.31 6.96
N ARG A 59 4.88 4.21 8.12
CA ARG A 59 4.43 3.38 9.27
C ARG A 59 3.05 3.81 9.73
N ARG A 60 2.79 5.11 9.87
CA ARG A 60 1.47 5.65 10.20
C ARG A 60 0.44 5.21 9.17
N ALA A 61 0.72 5.40 7.88
CA ALA A 61 -0.20 5.06 6.80
C ALA A 61 -0.48 3.54 6.75
N TYR A 62 0.55 2.69 6.88
CA TYR A 62 0.41 1.23 6.80
C TYR A 62 -0.39 0.65 7.98
N ARG A 63 -0.16 1.15 9.20
CA ARG A 63 -0.95 0.78 10.39
C ARG A 63 -2.44 1.10 10.23
N LYS A 64 -2.75 2.20 9.52
CA LYS A 64 -4.14 2.54 9.19
C LYS A 64 -4.68 1.70 8.03
N LEU A 65 -3.86 1.39 7.02
CA LEU A 65 -4.25 0.70 5.79
C LEU A 65 -4.59 -0.78 6.00
N THR A 66 -3.71 -1.51 6.68
CA THR A 66 -3.80 -2.96 6.84
C THR A 66 -3.67 -3.38 8.29
N VAL A 67 -4.31 -4.50 8.62
CA VAL A 67 -4.18 -5.18 9.92
C VAL A 67 -3.22 -6.37 9.83
N MET A 68 -2.70 -6.64 8.64
CA MET A 68 -1.78 -7.76 8.40
C MET A 68 -0.41 -7.49 9.01
N PRO A 69 0.26 -8.50 9.58
CA PRO A 69 1.67 -8.40 9.93
C PRO A 69 2.50 -7.95 8.76
N LEU A 70 3.19 -6.83 8.95
CA LEU A 70 4.37 -6.53 8.17
C LEU A 70 5.50 -7.47 8.62
N PRO A 71 6.37 -7.91 7.69
CA PRO A 71 7.59 -8.61 8.07
C PRO A 71 8.48 -7.71 8.95
N PRO A 72 9.50 -8.28 9.62
CA PRO A 72 10.57 -7.48 10.20
C PRO A 72 11.08 -6.47 9.16
N GLU A 73 11.23 -5.21 9.58
CA GLU A 73 11.72 -4.17 8.67
C GLU A 73 13.12 -4.52 8.17
N GLY A 74 13.39 -4.22 6.89
CA GLY A 74 14.72 -4.34 6.32
C GLY A 74 15.72 -3.38 6.98
N SER A 75 17.00 -3.60 6.74
CA SER A 75 18.07 -2.71 7.21
C SER A 75 18.30 -1.56 6.22
N LEU A 76 18.52 -0.35 6.74
CA LEU A 76 18.95 0.81 5.94
C LEU A 76 20.45 1.05 6.14
N MET A 77 21.21 0.97 5.06
CA MET A 77 22.63 1.30 5.03
C MET A 77 22.86 2.51 4.12
N ALA A 78 23.27 3.64 4.71
CA ALA A 78 23.78 4.76 3.92
C ALA A 78 25.19 4.42 3.43
N VAL A 79 25.48 4.68 2.17
CA VAL A 79 26.78 4.40 1.54
C VAL A 79 27.36 5.65 0.89
N GLU A 80 28.69 5.69 0.81
CA GLU A 80 29.43 6.87 0.33
C GLU A 80 29.70 6.83 -1.19
N SER A 81 29.51 5.68 -1.84
CA SER A 81 29.76 5.53 -3.28
C SER A 81 28.59 4.85 -4.00
N ILE A 82 28.45 5.17 -5.29
CA ILE A 82 27.48 4.50 -6.18
C ILE A 82 27.77 3.00 -6.26
N ALA A 83 29.05 2.61 -6.30
CA ALA A 83 29.45 1.21 -6.41
C ALA A 83 28.97 0.39 -5.21
N ASP A 84 29.04 0.94 -4.00
CA ASP A 84 28.59 0.25 -2.78
C ASP A 84 27.06 0.12 -2.72
N ALA A 85 26.33 1.06 -3.33
CA ALA A 85 24.88 0.99 -3.44
C ALA A 85 24.41 -0.12 -4.39
N VAL A 86 25.16 -0.41 -5.46
CA VAL A 86 24.68 -1.29 -6.55
C VAL A 86 25.29 -2.70 -6.56
N ARG A 87 26.37 -2.96 -5.83
CA ARG A 87 27.02 -4.29 -5.82
C ARG A 87 26.21 -5.32 -5.03
N GLY A 88 25.79 -6.41 -5.67
CA GLY A 88 25.13 -7.53 -4.99
C GLY A 88 23.70 -7.24 -4.52
N VAL A 89 23.05 -6.23 -5.10
CA VAL A 89 21.61 -5.94 -4.95
C VAL A 89 20.85 -6.51 -6.15
N ASP A 90 19.57 -6.82 -5.94
CA ASP A 90 18.71 -7.43 -6.97
C ASP A 90 18.08 -6.38 -7.90
N LEU A 91 17.94 -5.14 -7.41
CA LEU A 91 17.37 -4.00 -8.11
C LEU A 91 18.08 -2.71 -7.68
N VAL A 92 18.36 -1.84 -8.65
CA VAL A 92 18.78 -0.46 -8.43
C VAL A 92 17.64 0.47 -8.82
N GLN A 93 17.31 1.44 -7.97
CA GLN A 93 16.34 2.49 -8.25
C GLN A 93 17.01 3.85 -8.16
N GLU A 94 17.08 4.54 -9.29
CA GLU A 94 17.57 5.91 -9.41
C GLU A 94 16.42 6.90 -9.17
N SER A 95 16.65 7.87 -8.28
CA SER A 95 15.68 8.89 -7.84
C SER A 95 16.36 10.24 -7.58
N ALA A 96 17.39 10.57 -8.35
CA ALA A 96 18.07 11.86 -8.37
C ALA A 96 17.18 12.94 -9.01
N PRO A 97 17.53 14.23 -8.83
CA PRO A 97 16.80 15.34 -9.43
C PRO A 97 16.62 15.18 -10.95
N GLU A 98 15.55 15.79 -11.49
CA GLU A 98 15.15 15.71 -12.90
C GLU A 98 16.09 16.54 -13.80
N ARG A 99 17.36 16.12 -13.89
CA ARG A 99 18.43 16.70 -14.70
C ARG A 99 19.06 15.58 -15.52
N LEU A 100 18.95 15.65 -16.85
CA LEU A 100 19.31 14.54 -17.74
C LEU A 100 20.77 14.11 -17.58
N GLU A 101 21.70 15.07 -17.57
CA GLU A 101 23.13 14.81 -17.53
C GLU A 101 23.53 14.13 -16.20
N LEU A 102 22.92 14.58 -15.09
CA LEU A 102 23.15 13.98 -13.78
C LEU A 102 22.65 12.53 -13.75
N LYS A 103 21.46 12.27 -14.28
CA LYS A 103 20.90 10.91 -14.33
C LYS A 103 21.77 10.00 -15.20
N GLN A 104 22.16 10.44 -16.39
CA GLN A 104 23.05 9.68 -17.28
C GLN A 104 24.39 9.35 -16.59
N GLN A 105 25.00 10.31 -15.89
CA GLN A 105 26.23 10.07 -15.12
C GLN A 105 26.05 9.00 -14.02
N LEU A 106 24.97 9.10 -13.23
CA LEU A 106 24.68 8.15 -12.17
C LEU A 106 24.39 6.74 -12.73
N LEU A 107 23.58 6.66 -13.78
CA LEU A 107 23.20 5.40 -14.42
C LEU A 107 24.39 4.73 -15.11
N ALA A 108 25.27 5.50 -15.75
CA ALA A 108 26.52 5.00 -16.32
C ALA A 108 27.44 4.43 -15.23
N ALA A 109 27.61 5.16 -14.12
CA ALA A 109 28.41 4.67 -12.99
C ALA A 109 27.81 3.42 -12.34
N ALA A 110 26.50 3.36 -12.19
CA ALA A 110 25.78 2.19 -11.68
C ALA A 110 25.93 0.99 -12.61
N SER A 111 25.77 1.20 -13.92
CA SER A 111 25.89 0.17 -14.97
C SER A 111 27.26 -0.52 -14.95
N ARG A 112 28.33 0.25 -14.72
CA ARG A 112 29.71 -0.29 -14.62
C ARG A 112 29.98 -1.12 -13.37
N ALA A 113 29.30 -0.80 -12.27
CA ALA A 113 29.58 -1.41 -10.97
C ALA A 113 28.61 -2.54 -10.58
N ALA A 114 27.40 -2.54 -11.14
CA ALA A 114 26.38 -3.55 -10.90
C ALA A 114 26.71 -4.86 -11.62
N ALA A 115 26.12 -5.96 -11.17
CA ALA A 115 26.20 -7.22 -11.92
C ALA A 115 25.38 -7.10 -13.22
N PRO A 116 25.77 -7.76 -14.33
CA PRO A 116 25.03 -7.68 -15.59
C PRO A 116 23.54 -8.09 -15.49
N SER A 117 23.19 -8.93 -14.52
CA SER A 117 21.81 -9.37 -14.29
C SER A 117 20.96 -8.41 -13.43
N THR A 118 21.58 -7.39 -12.80
CA THR A 118 20.89 -6.45 -11.90
C THR A 118 20.04 -5.48 -12.71
N LEU A 119 18.75 -5.35 -12.38
CA LEU A 119 17.89 -4.34 -13.01
C LEU A 119 18.27 -2.95 -12.50
N ILE A 120 18.30 -1.98 -13.42
CA ILE A 120 18.45 -0.56 -13.08
C ILE A 120 17.19 0.15 -13.53
N CYS A 121 16.47 0.75 -12.58
CA CYS A 121 15.23 1.46 -12.80
C CYS A 121 15.41 2.95 -12.52
N SER A 122 14.96 3.83 -13.42
CA SER A 122 14.88 5.28 -13.12
C SER A 122 13.47 5.67 -12.69
N SER A 123 13.35 6.55 -11.70
CA SER A 123 12.09 7.20 -11.29
C SER A 123 11.83 8.52 -12.02
N THR A 124 12.52 8.79 -13.14
CA THR A 124 12.25 9.93 -14.02
C THR A 124 10.75 10.10 -14.27
N SER A 125 10.29 11.35 -14.31
CA SER A 125 8.90 11.71 -14.56
C SER A 125 8.66 12.16 -16.01
N GLY A 126 9.73 12.53 -16.73
CA GLY A 126 9.64 13.05 -18.08
C GLY A 126 10.49 12.32 -19.12
N PHE A 127 11.74 11.99 -18.79
CA PHE A 127 12.69 11.50 -19.80
C PHE A 127 12.38 10.10 -20.31
N ARG A 128 12.43 9.94 -21.64
CA ARG A 128 12.37 8.62 -22.28
C ARG A 128 13.53 7.72 -21.83
N PRO A 129 13.30 6.42 -21.60
CA PRO A 129 14.36 5.52 -21.16
C PRO A 129 15.54 5.47 -22.14
N SER A 130 15.31 5.57 -23.46
CA SER A 130 16.40 5.55 -24.45
C SER A 130 17.38 6.73 -24.30
N LEU A 131 16.91 7.89 -23.84
CA LEU A 131 17.78 9.02 -23.50
C LEU A 131 18.65 8.71 -22.28
N LEU A 132 18.08 8.06 -21.28
CA LEU A 132 18.80 7.66 -20.07
C LEU A 132 19.85 6.57 -20.34
N GLN A 133 19.63 5.72 -21.35
CA GLN A 133 20.56 4.66 -21.75
C GLN A 133 21.83 5.19 -22.43
N ALA A 134 21.86 6.45 -22.91
CA ALA A 134 22.87 6.95 -23.85
C ALA A 134 24.32 6.65 -23.41
N GLU A 135 24.64 6.91 -22.15
CA GLU A 135 26.00 6.81 -21.59
C GLU A 135 26.26 5.50 -20.81
N MET A 136 25.33 4.55 -20.84
CA MET A 136 25.46 3.28 -20.11
C MET A 136 26.29 2.25 -20.89
N GLU A 137 27.14 1.52 -20.17
CA GLU A 137 27.91 0.40 -20.72
C GLU A 137 27.03 -0.84 -20.97
N HIS A 138 26.09 -1.10 -20.07
CA HIS A 138 25.09 -2.17 -20.16
C HIS A 138 23.67 -1.57 -20.15
N PRO A 139 23.21 -0.96 -21.26
CA PRO A 139 21.90 -0.30 -21.32
C PRO A 139 20.72 -1.27 -21.29
N ASP A 140 20.95 -2.56 -21.53
CA ASP A 140 19.95 -3.62 -21.59
C ASP A 140 19.28 -3.92 -20.25
N CYS A 141 19.95 -3.56 -19.14
CA CYS A 141 19.41 -3.68 -17.80
C CYS A 141 18.52 -2.49 -17.37
N LEU A 142 18.47 -1.40 -18.17
CA LEU A 142 17.74 -0.18 -17.81
C LEU A 142 16.28 -0.21 -18.25
N LEU A 143 15.38 0.19 -17.35
CA LEU A 143 14.03 0.66 -17.69
C LEU A 143 13.63 1.86 -16.84
N VAL A 144 12.53 2.53 -17.19
CA VAL A 144 11.88 3.47 -16.30
C VAL A 144 10.86 2.73 -15.45
N ALA A 145 10.86 3.04 -14.15
CA ALA A 145 9.88 2.61 -13.18
C ALA A 145 9.40 3.85 -12.40
N HIS A 146 8.44 4.57 -12.98
CA HIS A 146 7.95 5.86 -12.52
C HIS A 146 6.81 5.66 -11.51
N PRO A 147 7.01 5.96 -10.21
CA PRO A 147 5.96 5.85 -9.21
C PRO A 147 5.08 7.11 -9.18
N VAL A 148 3.92 6.99 -8.55
CA VAL A 148 3.08 8.14 -8.19
C VAL A 148 3.27 8.47 -6.70
N GLN A 149 3.40 9.75 -6.36
CA GLN A 149 3.59 10.20 -4.98
C GLN A 149 2.25 10.26 -4.22
N PRO A 150 2.17 9.82 -2.94
CA PRO A 150 3.24 9.25 -2.10
C PRO A 150 3.63 7.80 -2.46
N VAL A 151 4.93 7.60 -2.74
CA VAL A 151 5.48 6.33 -3.27
C VAL A 151 5.24 5.13 -2.34
N TYR A 152 5.26 5.34 -1.02
CA TYR A 152 5.00 4.27 -0.05
C TYR A 152 3.54 3.82 -0.05
N LEU A 153 2.59 4.65 -0.47
CA LEU A 153 1.16 4.41 -0.28
C LEU A 153 0.39 4.19 -1.59
N LEU A 154 0.61 5.00 -2.63
CA LEU A 154 -0.06 4.79 -3.90
C LEU A 154 0.51 3.55 -4.62
N PRO A 155 -0.35 2.67 -5.17
CA PRO A 155 0.13 1.42 -5.74
C PRO A 155 0.66 1.56 -7.17
N LEU A 156 0.26 2.56 -7.95
CA LEU A 156 0.59 2.62 -9.37
C LEU A 156 2.08 2.86 -9.62
N ILE A 157 2.65 2.09 -10.55
CA ILE A 157 3.99 2.32 -11.12
C ILE A 157 3.97 2.13 -12.63
N GLU A 158 4.45 3.12 -13.38
CA GLU A 158 4.60 3.03 -14.83
C GLU A 158 5.94 2.38 -15.18
N LEU A 159 5.90 1.26 -15.92
CA LEU A 159 7.09 0.58 -16.41
C LEU A 159 7.25 0.86 -17.91
N CYS A 160 8.37 1.45 -18.31
CA CYS A 160 8.65 1.79 -19.70
C CYS A 160 10.04 1.29 -20.10
N ALA A 161 10.10 0.40 -21.09
CA ALA A 161 11.35 -0.03 -21.70
C ALA A 161 11.85 1.01 -22.71
N GLY A 162 13.16 1.25 -22.70
CA GLY A 162 13.86 1.92 -23.80
C GLY A 162 14.21 0.96 -24.93
N GLU A 163 14.71 1.50 -26.04
CA GLU A 163 15.01 0.76 -27.26
C GLU A 163 16.03 -0.37 -27.07
N ARG A 164 16.98 -0.21 -26.13
CA ARG A 164 18.02 -1.22 -25.86
C ARG A 164 17.71 -2.15 -24.70
N THR A 165 16.54 -2.00 -24.06
CA THR A 165 16.17 -2.80 -22.88
C THR A 165 16.02 -4.28 -23.24
N ALA A 166 16.60 -5.17 -22.43
CA ALA A 166 16.51 -6.59 -22.65
C ALA A 166 15.06 -7.09 -22.63
N PRO A 167 14.67 -8.01 -23.54
CA PRO A 167 13.42 -8.74 -23.43
C PRO A 167 13.31 -9.42 -22.06
N GLY A 168 12.15 -9.36 -21.40
CA GLY A 168 11.94 -9.95 -20.07
C GLY A 168 12.30 -9.03 -18.90
N ALA A 169 12.99 -7.89 -19.13
CA ALA A 169 13.36 -6.97 -18.05
C ALA A 169 12.13 -6.30 -17.41
N VAL A 170 11.13 -5.92 -18.22
CA VAL A 170 9.87 -5.32 -17.75
C VAL A 170 9.08 -6.31 -16.90
N GLU A 171 9.03 -7.58 -17.30
CA GLU A 171 8.34 -8.64 -16.58
C GLU A 171 9.02 -8.93 -15.23
N ARG A 172 10.35 -8.98 -15.20
CA ARG A 172 11.14 -9.12 -13.97
C ARG A 172 10.92 -7.94 -13.03
N ALA A 173 10.98 -6.71 -13.54
CA ALA A 173 10.70 -5.51 -12.76
C ALA A 173 9.26 -5.53 -12.20
N ALA A 174 8.29 -5.87 -13.05
CA ALA A 174 6.88 -5.99 -12.65
C ALA A 174 6.69 -7.01 -11.52
N ALA A 175 7.38 -8.15 -11.56
CA ALA A 175 7.33 -9.15 -10.49
C ALA A 175 7.87 -8.60 -9.15
N ILE A 176 9.01 -7.88 -9.18
CA ILE A 176 9.60 -7.25 -7.99
C ILE A 176 8.64 -6.19 -7.40
N TYR A 177 8.13 -5.28 -8.23
CA TYR A 177 7.24 -4.22 -7.75
C TYR A 177 5.89 -4.77 -7.27
N LYS A 178 5.35 -5.83 -7.90
CA LYS A 178 4.14 -6.52 -7.40
C LYS A 178 4.37 -7.11 -6.00
N ALA A 179 5.54 -7.69 -5.74
CA ALA A 179 5.87 -8.30 -4.45
C ALA A 179 5.86 -7.29 -3.27
N ILE A 180 6.12 -6.01 -3.54
CA ILE A 180 6.02 -4.89 -2.57
C ILE A 180 4.71 -4.09 -2.70
N GLY A 181 3.69 -4.68 -3.32
CA GLY A 181 2.33 -4.15 -3.39
C GLY A 181 2.09 -3.07 -4.44
N MET A 182 2.97 -2.89 -5.42
CA MET A 182 2.71 -1.99 -6.55
C MET A 182 1.77 -2.65 -7.58
N HIS A 183 1.18 -1.83 -8.44
CA HIS A 183 0.45 -2.18 -9.64
C HIS A 183 1.25 -1.72 -10.87
N PRO A 184 2.01 -2.62 -11.52
CA PRO A 184 2.75 -2.27 -12.73
C PRO A 184 1.82 -1.98 -13.90
N LEU A 185 1.93 -0.77 -14.45
CA LEU A 185 1.31 -0.33 -15.69
C LEU A 185 2.39 -0.26 -16.78
N VAL A 186 2.35 -1.17 -17.74
CA VAL A 186 3.36 -1.21 -18.82
C VAL A 186 3.04 -0.17 -19.89
N VAL A 187 3.92 0.83 -20.01
CA VAL A 187 3.93 1.83 -21.09
C VAL A 187 4.55 1.18 -22.31
N ARG A 188 3.70 0.83 -23.28
CA ARG A 188 4.09 0.01 -24.44
C ARG A 188 5.07 0.67 -25.40
N LYS A 189 5.09 2.00 -25.43
CA LYS A 189 5.96 2.79 -26.30
C LYS A 189 6.47 3.98 -25.49
N GLU A 190 7.78 4.19 -25.49
CA GLU A 190 8.34 5.35 -24.82
C GLU A 190 7.76 6.66 -25.37
N VAL A 191 7.46 7.57 -24.45
CA VAL A 191 6.89 8.88 -24.72
C VAL A 191 7.27 9.81 -23.58
N ASP A 192 7.53 11.08 -23.88
CA ASP A 192 7.81 12.06 -22.85
C ASP A 192 6.59 12.25 -21.92
N GLY A 193 6.83 12.20 -20.62
CA GLY A 193 5.81 12.34 -19.58
C GLY A 193 4.88 11.13 -19.39
N PHE A 194 5.14 10.00 -20.05
CA PHE A 194 4.41 8.74 -19.88
C PHE A 194 2.88 8.88 -20.00
N ILE A 195 2.08 8.09 -19.27
CA ILE A 195 0.62 8.15 -19.35
C ILE A 195 0.08 9.05 -18.25
N VAL A 196 0.52 8.83 -16.99
CA VAL A 196 -0.01 9.54 -15.82
C VAL A 196 0.24 11.04 -15.91
N ASN A 197 1.50 11.47 -16.13
CA ASN A 197 1.80 12.91 -16.14
C ASN A 197 1.17 13.59 -17.35
N ARG A 198 1.06 12.94 -18.52
CA ARG A 198 0.35 13.52 -19.68
C ARG A 198 -1.13 13.79 -19.40
N LEU A 199 -1.81 12.87 -18.71
CA LEU A 199 -3.21 13.07 -18.31
C LEU A 199 -3.34 14.17 -17.25
N GLN A 200 -2.46 14.17 -16.25
CA GLN A 200 -2.45 15.21 -15.20
C GLN A 200 -2.14 16.59 -15.78
N ASP A 201 -1.11 16.70 -16.61
CA ASP A 201 -0.72 17.94 -17.30
C ASP A 201 -1.85 18.48 -18.15
N THR A 202 -2.61 17.62 -18.84
CA THR A 202 -3.72 18.07 -19.69
C THR A 202 -4.78 18.77 -18.85
N VAL A 203 -5.19 18.15 -17.73
CA VAL A 203 -6.17 18.74 -16.81
C VAL A 203 -5.62 20.01 -16.16
N ALA A 204 -4.36 19.98 -15.72
CA ALA A 204 -3.72 21.13 -15.09
C ALA A 204 -3.59 22.32 -16.06
N ARG A 205 -3.26 22.08 -17.33
CA ARG A 205 -3.16 23.14 -18.34
C ARG A 205 -4.51 23.79 -18.62
N GLU A 206 -5.57 22.99 -18.74
CA GLU A 206 -6.92 23.52 -18.92
C GLU A 206 -7.35 24.34 -17.70
N ALA A 207 -7.10 23.82 -16.48
CA ALA A 207 -7.33 24.54 -15.25
C ALA A 207 -6.61 25.90 -15.21
N LEU A 208 -5.34 25.95 -15.60
CA LEU A 208 -4.58 27.20 -15.65
C LEU A 208 -5.16 28.20 -16.65
N TRP A 209 -5.62 27.76 -17.82
CA TRP A 209 -6.32 28.62 -18.78
C TRP A 209 -7.63 29.17 -18.21
N LEU A 210 -8.45 28.33 -17.56
CA LEU A 210 -9.69 28.78 -16.92
C LEU A 210 -9.46 29.85 -15.85
N VAL A 211 -8.37 29.73 -15.08
CA VAL A 211 -8.00 30.74 -14.07
C VAL A 211 -7.39 32.00 -14.70
N HIS A 212 -6.54 31.82 -15.70
CA HIS A 212 -5.91 32.91 -16.43
C HIS A 212 -6.95 33.80 -17.12
N ASP A 213 -7.91 33.19 -17.81
CA ASP A 213 -8.98 33.87 -18.54
C ASP A 213 -10.15 34.29 -17.63
N GLU A 214 -9.98 34.16 -16.31
CA GLU A 214 -10.94 34.55 -15.27
C GLU A 214 -12.31 33.87 -15.38
N VAL A 215 -12.36 32.69 -16.00
CA VAL A 215 -13.57 31.85 -16.10
C VAL A 215 -13.89 31.17 -14.76
N ALA A 216 -12.86 30.86 -13.96
CA ALA A 216 -12.98 30.18 -12.68
C ALA A 216 -11.88 30.61 -11.70
N THR A 217 -12.15 30.54 -10.40
CA THR A 217 -11.09 30.60 -9.37
C THR A 217 -10.39 29.25 -9.20
N LEU A 218 -9.24 29.21 -8.53
CA LEU A 218 -8.60 27.93 -8.18
C LEU A 218 -9.52 27.02 -7.35
N GLN A 219 -10.38 27.58 -6.49
CA GLN A 219 -11.37 26.82 -5.72
C GLN A 219 -12.42 26.18 -6.63
N ASP A 220 -12.95 26.93 -7.58
CA ASP A 220 -13.99 26.45 -8.50
C ASP A 220 -13.46 25.29 -9.34
N VAL A 221 -12.20 25.38 -9.77
CA VAL A 221 -11.52 24.28 -10.48
C VAL A 221 -11.36 23.06 -9.58
N ASP A 222 -10.87 23.23 -8.36
CA ASP A 222 -10.71 22.12 -7.41
C ASP A 222 -12.06 21.46 -7.09
N ASP A 223 -13.12 22.25 -6.90
CA ASP A 223 -14.46 21.74 -6.61
C ASP A 223 -15.06 21.02 -7.81
N ALA A 224 -14.88 21.57 -9.01
CA ALA A 224 -15.30 20.90 -10.24
C ALA A 224 -14.67 19.51 -10.36
N VAL A 225 -13.41 19.33 -9.96
CA VAL A 225 -12.76 18.01 -9.97
C VAL A 225 -13.25 17.14 -8.80
N ARG A 226 -13.21 17.66 -7.57
CA ARG A 226 -13.45 16.89 -6.33
C ARG A 226 -14.90 16.46 -6.14
N TYR A 227 -15.86 17.27 -6.58
CA TYR A 227 -17.29 16.98 -6.44
C TYR A 227 -17.90 16.32 -7.68
N SER A 228 -17.10 15.98 -8.71
CA SER A 228 -17.60 15.30 -9.91
C SER A 228 -16.79 14.06 -10.32
N TRP A 229 -16.02 14.12 -11.41
CA TRP A 229 -15.48 12.98 -12.11
C TRP A 229 -14.33 12.30 -11.36
N ALA A 230 -13.56 13.01 -10.53
CA ALA A 230 -12.46 12.39 -9.78
C ALA A 230 -12.97 11.31 -8.80
N LEU A 231 -14.11 11.51 -8.14
CA LEU A 231 -14.73 10.49 -7.28
C LEU A 231 -15.14 9.25 -8.08
N CYS A 232 -15.76 9.45 -9.25
CA CYS A 232 -16.17 8.34 -10.11
C CYS A 232 -14.95 7.59 -10.67
N HIS A 233 -13.88 8.29 -11.06
CA HIS A 233 -12.65 7.69 -11.59
C HIS A 233 -11.81 7.00 -10.50
N ALA A 234 -11.87 7.48 -9.26
CA ALA A 234 -11.30 6.79 -8.11
C ALA A 234 -12.04 5.46 -7.82
N ALA A 235 -13.36 5.43 -8.05
CA ALA A 235 -14.21 4.27 -7.78
C ALA A 235 -14.27 3.24 -8.94
N MET A 236 -14.25 3.71 -10.19
CA MET A 236 -14.61 2.89 -11.36
C MET A 236 -13.80 3.25 -12.62
N VAL A 237 -13.62 2.26 -13.50
CA VAL A 237 -12.99 2.49 -14.81
C VAL A 237 -13.88 3.38 -15.69
N SER A 238 -13.25 4.39 -16.31
CA SER A 238 -13.90 5.46 -17.10
C SER A 238 -14.91 4.98 -18.14
N CYS A 239 -14.63 3.87 -18.84
CA CYS A 239 -15.52 3.33 -19.87
C CYS A 239 -16.84 2.77 -19.35
N ARG A 240 -16.94 2.45 -18.04
CA ARG A 240 -18.19 1.98 -17.41
C ARG A 240 -19.02 3.12 -16.82
N ILE A 241 -18.41 4.28 -16.56
CA ILE A 241 -19.08 5.48 -16.04
C ILE A 241 -20.05 6.05 -17.09
N ALA A 242 -19.71 5.94 -18.38
CA ALA A 242 -20.51 6.44 -19.49
C ALA A 242 -21.77 5.60 -19.82
N GLY A 243 -22.23 4.75 -18.89
CA GLY A 243 -23.57 4.15 -18.92
C GLY A 243 -23.84 3.17 -20.07
N GLY A 244 -23.35 1.92 -19.96
CA GLY A 244 -23.91 0.68 -20.55
C GLY A 244 -24.02 0.54 -22.08
N LYS A 245 -24.18 1.63 -22.83
CA LYS A 245 -24.11 1.69 -24.29
C LYS A 245 -22.62 1.66 -24.65
N GLY A 246 -22.20 0.67 -25.43
CA GLY A 246 -20.78 0.37 -25.65
C GLY A 246 -19.93 1.60 -26.01
N VAL A 247 -18.64 1.57 -25.67
CA VAL A 247 -17.67 2.67 -25.84
C VAL A 247 -17.75 3.34 -27.22
N ARG A 248 -17.99 2.56 -28.28
CA ARG A 248 -18.20 3.06 -29.65
C ARG A 248 -19.34 4.07 -29.74
N GLN A 249 -20.53 3.72 -29.22
CA GLN A 249 -21.70 4.60 -29.27
C GLN A 249 -21.47 5.87 -28.45
N ASN A 250 -20.80 5.75 -27.30
CA ASN A 250 -20.42 6.91 -26.49
C ASN A 250 -19.45 7.82 -27.25
N ILE A 251 -18.41 7.30 -27.92
CA ILE A 251 -17.51 8.12 -28.75
C ILE A 251 -18.28 8.78 -29.90
N GLU A 252 -19.15 8.03 -30.59
CA GLU A 252 -19.94 8.53 -31.72
C GLU A 252 -20.93 9.64 -31.30
N GLN A 253 -21.43 9.62 -30.07
CA GLN A 253 -22.42 10.58 -29.52
C GLN A 253 -21.81 11.63 -28.58
N SER A 254 -20.54 11.50 -28.22
CA SER A 254 -19.89 12.35 -27.22
C SER A 254 -19.64 13.79 -27.68
N ALA A 255 -19.50 14.65 -26.68
CA ALA A 255 -19.02 16.01 -26.85
C ALA A 255 -17.57 16.10 -27.43
N PHE A 256 -16.85 14.99 -27.61
CA PHE A 256 -15.49 14.96 -28.18
C PHE A 256 -15.40 15.42 -29.65
N LYS A 257 -16.54 15.54 -30.33
CA LYS A 257 -16.61 16.14 -31.69
C LYS A 257 -16.45 17.66 -31.70
N TRP A 258 -16.67 18.30 -30.55
CA TRP A 258 -16.64 19.75 -30.42
C TRP A 258 -15.24 20.19 -29.94
N PRO A 259 -14.69 21.29 -30.47
CA PRO A 259 -13.31 21.69 -30.22
C PRO A 259 -13.15 22.44 -28.89
N TRP A 260 -13.74 21.95 -27.81
CA TRP A 260 -13.70 22.62 -26.50
C TRP A 260 -12.26 22.77 -25.98
N SER A 261 -11.36 21.83 -26.30
CA SER A 261 -9.96 21.88 -25.90
C SER A 261 -9.07 21.06 -26.86
N ARG A 262 -7.96 21.65 -27.31
CA ARG A 262 -6.84 20.99 -28.01
C ARG A 262 -5.53 21.65 -27.56
N LEU A 263 -5.28 21.59 -26.25
CA LEU A 263 -4.18 22.31 -25.65
C LEU A 263 -2.82 21.74 -26.08
N THR A 264 -2.03 22.57 -26.74
CA THR A 264 -0.58 22.39 -26.91
C THR A 264 0.21 23.51 -26.22
N ASP A 265 -0.40 24.68 -26.06
CA ASP A 265 0.16 25.87 -25.42
C ASP A 265 -0.18 25.97 -23.91
N LYS A 266 0.58 26.79 -23.20
CA LYS A 266 0.37 27.16 -21.79
C LYS A 266 0.09 28.67 -21.72
N PRO A 267 -0.68 29.17 -20.74
CA PRO A 267 -0.85 30.61 -20.56
C PRO A 267 0.50 31.25 -20.20
N ASP A 268 0.62 32.56 -20.43
CA ASP A 268 1.78 33.33 -20.00
C ASP A 268 1.83 33.37 -18.47
N ILE A 269 2.79 32.64 -17.88
CA ILE A 269 2.99 32.57 -16.42
C ILE A 269 3.91 33.73 -16.03
N ASP A 270 3.37 34.94 -15.99
CA ASP A 270 4.07 36.13 -15.54
C ASP A 270 4.02 36.31 -14.01
N ARG A 271 4.70 37.34 -13.50
CA ARG A 271 4.74 37.62 -12.06
C ARG A 271 3.35 37.96 -11.49
N ALA A 272 2.53 38.66 -12.25
CA ALA A 272 1.19 39.07 -11.79
C ALA A 272 0.27 37.85 -11.63
N PHE A 273 0.32 36.91 -12.57
CA PHE A 273 -0.41 35.65 -12.47
C PHE A 273 0.08 34.80 -11.30
N LEU A 274 1.40 34.69 -11.10
CA LEU A 274 1.97 33.96 -9.96
C LEU A 274 1.55 34.55 -8.61
N ASP A 275 1.61 35.88 -8.47
CA ASP A 275 1.21 36.57 -7.25
C ASP A 275 -0.30 36.39 -6.97
N LYS A 276 -1.16 36.50 -8.00
CA LYS A 276 -2.60 36.24 -7.91
C LYS A 276 -2.91 34.79 -7.51
N ALA A 277 -2.26 33.83 -8.15
CA ALA A 277 -2.44 32.41 -7.84
C ALA A 277 -1.99 32.09 -6.40
N ALA A 278 -0.86 32.65 -5.96
CA ALA A 278 -0.36 32.49 -4.59
C ALA A 278 -1.35 33.06 -3.57
N GLU A 279 -1.89 34.26 -3.80
CA GLU A 279 -2.90 34.87 -2.93
C GLU A 279 -4.16 34.00 -2.82
N GLN A 280 -4.66 33.47 -3.95
CA GLN A 280 -5.80 32.56 -3.93
C GLN A 280 -5.50 31.29 -3.12
N VAL A 281 -4.34 30.66 -3.32
CA VAL A 281 -3.94 29.48 -2.54
C VAL A 281 -3.83 29.80 -1.05
N ASP A 282 -3.26 30.94 -0.67
CA ASP A 282 -3.12 31.36 0.73
C ASP A 282 -4.49 31.56 1.40
N VAL A 283 -5.46 32.16 0.69
CA VAL A 283 -6.83 32.28 1.17
C VAL A 283 -7.47 30.90 1.35
N LEU A 284 -7.29 30.00 0.38
CA LEU A 284 -7.84 28.65 0.43
C LEU A 284 -7.30 27.82 1.59
N VAL A 285 -5.98 27.85 1.80
CA VAL A 285 -5.31 27.16 2.90
C VAL A 285 -5.80 27.70 4.24
N LYS A 286 -6.04 29.01 4.37
CA LYS A 286 -6.59 29.61 5.60
C LYS A 286 -8.05 29.21 5.84
N CYS A 287 -8.89 29.24 4.81
CA CYS A 287 -10.30 28.86 4.91
C CYS A 287 -10.49 27.36 5.23
N HIS A 288 -9.54 26.53 4.80
CA HIS A 288 -9.55 25.08 5.01
C HIS A 288 -8.41 24.61 5.92
N ALA A 289 -8.14 25.39 6.98
CA ALA A 289 -7.08 25.08 7.93
C ALA A 289 -7.24 23.65 8.51
N LEU A 290 -6.15 22.89 8.49
CA LEU A 290 -6.10 21.53 8.99
C LEU A 290 -5.47 21.48 10.38
N ASN A 291 -6.03 20.67 11.27
CA ASN A 291 -5.47 20.42 12.61
C ASN A 291 -4.26 19.47 12.59
N VAL A 292 -3.87 18.98 11.40
CA VAL A 292 -2.73 18.08 11.16
C VAL A 292 -2.02 18.51 9.87
N PRO A 293 -0.76 18.11 9.64
CA PRO A 293 -0.08 18.37 8.37
C PRO A 293 -0.88 17.89 7.15
N ALA A 294 -0.83 18.65 6.06
CA ALA A 294 -1.63 18.37 4.86
C ALA A 294 -1.32 16.99 4.24
N GLU A 295 -0.05 16.57 4.28
CA GLU A 295 0.38 15.26 3.80
C GLU A 295 -0.21 14.13 4.63
N GLU A 296 -0.28 14.29 5.96
CA GLU A 296 -0.93 13.31 6.82
C GLU A 296 -2.43 13.21 6.52
N LYS A 297 -3.11 14.34 6.35
CA LYS A 297 -4.53 14.36 6.03
C LYS A 297 -4.81 13.72 4.66
N ARG A 298 -3.98 14.03 3.66
CA ARG A 298 -4.04 13.43 2.33
C ARG A 298 -3.88 11.92 2.40
N ASP A 299 -2.87 11.44 3.13
CA ASP A 299 -2.60 10.02 3.27
C ASP A 299 -3.77 9.30 3.96
N ASP A 300 -4.37 9.90 4.99
CA ASP A 300 -5.55 9.36 5.66
C ASP A 300 -6.75 9.20 4.71
N PHE A 301 -6.98 10.17 3.81
CA PHE A 301 -8.01 10.06 2.78
C PHE A 301 -7.69 8.94 1.77
N ILE A 302 -6.43 8.84 1.32
CA ILE A 302 -6.00 7.76 0.42
C ILE A 302 -6.19 6.40 1.08
N VAL A 303 -5.81 6.25 2.36
CA VAL A 303 -6.02 5.01 3.12
C VAL A 303 -7.50 4.64 3.17
N ALA A 304 -8.38 5.58 3.52
CA ALA A 304 -9.82 5.33 3.60
C ALA A 304 -10.39 4.87 2.24
N LEU A 305 -9.99 5.52 1.15
CA LEU A 305 -10.40 5.15 -0.20
C LEU A 305 -9.89 3.75 -0.60
N LEU A 306 -8.60 3.46 -0.36
CA LEU A 306 -8.02 2.15 -0.66
C LEU A 306 -8.73 1.04 0.12
N GLN A 307 -9.09 1.28 1.39
CA GLN A 307 -9.85 0.32 2.20
C GLN A 307 -11.27 0.10 1.67
N ALA A 308 -11.96 1.17 1.28
CA ALA A 308 -13.29 1.08 0.68
C ALA A 308 -13.24 0.26 -0.63
N LEU A 309 -12.31 0.57 -1.53
CA LEU A 309 -12.10 -0.18 -2.77
C LEU A 309 -11.71 -1.63 -2.53
N ARG A 310 -10.86 -1.90 -1.53
CA ARG A 310 -10.48 -3.25 -1.12
C ARG A 310 -11.71 -4.06 -0.70
N SER A 311 -12.63 -3.46 0.07
CA SER A 311 -13.86 -4.13 0.51
C SER A 311 -14.78 -4.53 -0.64
N GLN A 312 -14.71 -3.80 -1.77
CA GLN A 312 -15.47 -4.08 -2.99
C GLN A 312 -14.70 -4.99 -3.95
N GLY A 313 -13.44 -5.33 -3.66
CA GLY A 313 -12.59 -6.13 -4.55
C GLY A 313 -12.38 -5.48 -5.91
N TYR A 314 -12.14 -4.16 -5.97
CA TYR A 314 -12.05 -3.44 -7.24
C TYR A 314 -10.79 -2.57 -7.35
N GLY A 315 -10.14 -2.59 -8.52
CA GLY A 315 -9.09 -1.63 -8.90
C GLY A 315 -7.89 -1.59 -7.93
N PRO A 316 -7.49 -0.41 -7.43
CA PRO A 316 -6.44 -0.29 -6.41
C PRO A 316 -6.68 -1.15 -5.17
N GLY A 317 -7.94 -1.41 -4.81
CA GLY A 317 -8.32 -2.28 -3.71
C GLY A 317 -7.90 -3.74 -3.90
N GLU A 318 -7.97 -4.27 -5.13
CA GLU A 318 -7.48 -5.62 -5.46
C GLU A 318 -5.97 -5.71 -5.30
N THR A 319 -5.26 -4.62 -5.60
CA THR A 319 -3.80 -4.55 -5.43
C THR A 319 -3.42 -4.61 -3.95
N VAL A 320 -4.11 -3.87 -3.09
CA VAL A 320 -3.92 -3.97 -1.64
C VAL A 320 -4.26 -5.37 -1.14
N ALA A 321 -5.38 -5.96 -1.57
CA ALA A 321 -5.77 -7.31 -1.16
C ALA A 321 -4.74 -8.38 -1.60
N ARG A 322 -4.15 -8.25 -2.80
CA ARG A 322 -3.07 -9.13 -3.26
C ARG A 322 -1.83 -9.01 -2.39
N TRP A 323 -1.42 -7.79 -2.08
CA TRP A 323 -0.28 -7.54 -1.21
C TRP A 323 -0.49 -8.09 0.20
N GLU A 324 -1.68 -7.95 0.78
CA GLU A 324 -2.04 -8.52 2.08
C GLU A 324 -2.00 -10.04 2.10
N ARG A 325 -2.46 -10.71 1.03
CA ARG A 325 -2.31 -12.17 0.89
C ARG A 325 -0.83 -12.58 0.88
N ALA A 326 0.00 -11.88 0.12
CA ALA A 326 1.44 -12.14 0.08
C ALA A 326 2.14 -11.88 1.44
N LEU A 327 1.68 -10.89 2.21
CA LEU A 327 2.12 -10.69 3.60
C LEU A 327 1.70 -11.88 4.48
N SER A 328 0.45 -12.33 4.39
CA SER A 328 -0.03 -13.49 5.14
C SER A 328 0.80 -14.73 4.84
N ASP A 329 1.08 -15.01 3.56
CA ASP A 329 1.81 -16.20 3.15
C ASP A 329 3.25 -16.20 3.67
N ARG A 330 3.89 -15.03 3.68
CA ARG A 330 5.23 -14.84 4.29
C ARG A 330 5.18 -14.98 5.81
N ALA A 331 4.19 -14.38 6.47
CA ALA A 331 4.02 -14.49 7.92
C ALA A 331 3.76 -15.94 8.37
N ARG A 332 2.99 -16.73 7.60
CA ARG A 332 2.76 -18.16 7.85
C ARG A 332 4.06 -18.98 7.89
N GLN A 333 5.09 -18.57 7.14
CA GLN A 333 6.40 -19.25 7.12
C GLN A 333 7.25 -18.92 8.34
N LEU A 334 6.96 -17.82 9.05
CA LEU A 334 7.82 -17.25 10.09
C LEU A 334 7.34 -17.52 11.53
N THR A 335 6.09 -17.96 11.77
CA THR A 335 5.59 -18.15 13.14
C THR A 335 5.93 -19.54 13.71
N ASN A 336 6.51 -19.53 14.92
CA ASN A 336 6.75 -20.72 15.73
C ASN A 336 5.40 -21.35 16.12
N ARG A 337 5.16 -22.60 15.71
CA ARG A 337 3.84 -23.28 15.86
C ARG A 337 3.45 -23.65 17.30
N SER A 338 4.29 -23.33 18.28
CA SER A 338 4.20 -23.86 19.65
C SER A 338 3.55 -22.92 20.68
N GLY A 339 3.35 -21.63 20.37
CA GLY A 339 2.78 -20.64 21.30
C GLY A 339 1.53 -19.93 20.74
N PRO A 340 0.84 -19.09 21.56
CA PRO A 340 -0.27 -18.28 21.07
C PRO A 340 0.12 -17.46 19.84
N LEU A 341 -0.79 -17.39 18.87
CA LEU A 341 -0.61 -16.61 17.65
C LEU A 341 -0.57 -15.13 18.00
N ARG A 342 0.55 -14.49 17.68
CA ARG A 342 0.80 -13.09 18.01
C ARG A 342 0.40 -12.18 16.85
N MET A 343 -0.54 -11.29 17.11
CA MET A 343 -0.83 -10.18 16.20
C MET A 343 0.32 -9.16 16.19
N PRO A 344 0.48 -8.42 15.07
CA PRO A 344 1.35 -7.26 15.03
C PRO A 344 0.98 -6.28 16.14
N THR A 345 2.00 -5.58 16.64
CA THR A 345 1.75 -4.51 17.59
C THR A 345 1.05 -3.37 16.87
N LEU A 346 -0.08 -2.91 17.42
CA LEU A 346 -0.85 -1.79 16.91
C LEU A 346 -0.69 -0.62 17.86
N GLU A 347 -0.50 0.58 17.33
CA GLU A 347 -0.66 1.80 18.13
C GLU A 347 -2.11 2.27 18.01
N VAL A 348 -2.78 2.51 19.13
CA VAL A 348 -4.19 2.91 19.18
C VAL A 348 -4.37 4.27 18.49
N PRO A 349 -5.16 4.36 17.40
CA PRO A 349 -5.38 5.62 16.70
C PRO A 349 -6.21 6.63 17.51
N SER A 350 -5.93 7.92 17.33
CA SER A 350 -6.67 9.01 18.00
C SER A 350 -8.18 9.05 17.70
N HIS A 351 -8.64 8.49 16.58
CA HIS A 351 -10.08 8.41 16.25
C HIS A 351 -10.77 7.16 16.82
N TRP A 352 -10.06 6.37 17.65
CA TRP A 352 -10.62 5.22 18.35
C TRP A 352 -11.12 5.56 19.75
N VAL A 353 -10.77 6.75 20.24
CA VAL A 353 -11.13 7.18 21.59
C VAL A 353 -12.35 8.08 21.60
N ASP A 354 -13.06 8.10 22.72
CA ASP A 354 -14.14 9.06 22.97
C ASP A 354 -13.60 10.43 23.44
N TYR A 355 -14.51 11.32 23.81
CA TYR A 355 -14.18 12.67 24.31
C TYR A 355 -13.35 12.66 25.60
N SER A 356 -13.35 11.55 26.34
CA SER A 356 -12.56 11.38 27.57
C SER A 356 -11.18 10.75 27.32
N GLY A 357 -10.87 10.40 26.06
CA GLY A 357 -9.60 9.81 25.68
C GLY A 357 -9.55 8.28 25.80
N HIS A 358 -10.64 7.63 26.21
CA HIS A 358 -10.72 6.18 26.36
C HIS A 358 -11.11 5.50 25.06
N VAL A 359 -10.47 4.37 24.75
CA VAL A 359 -10.86 3.54 23.59
C VAL A 359 -12.30 3.07 23.74
N ILE A 360 -13.13 3.35 22.72
CA ILE A 360 -14.54 2.96 22.76
C ILE A 360 -14.70 1.44 22.59
N GLN A 361 -15.75 0.88 23.22
CA GLN A 361 -16.02 -0.57 23.27
C GLN A 361 -15.95 -1.27 21.90
N SER A 362 -16.51 -0.66 20.86
CA SER A 362 -16.55 -1.26 19.51
C SER A 362 -15.15 -1.50 18.92
N ARG A 363 -14.13 -0.78 19.38
CA ARG A 363 -12.74 -0.95 18.92
C ARG A 363 -12.06 -2.16 19.53
N TYR A 364 -12.40 -2.53 20.76
CA TYR A 364 -11.97 -3.80 21.34
C TYR A 364 -12.53 -4.99 20.55
N LEU A 365 -13.82 -4.95 20.18
CA LEU A 365 -14.41 -5.97 19.31
C LEU A 365 -13.74 -6.00 17.93
N LYS A 366 -13.39 -4.84 17.36
CA LYS A 366 -12.62 -4.76 16.11
C LYS A 366 -11.26 -5.45 16.26
N LEU A 367 -10.54 -5.25 17.36
CA LEU A 367 -9.26 -5.92 17.62
C LEU A 367 -9.41 -7.44 17.70
N VAL A 368 -10.40 -7.92 18.45
CA VAL A 368 -10.75 -9.35 18.54
C VAL A 368 -11.06 -9.92 17.15
N ASN A 369 -11.91 -9.25 16.39
CA ASN A 369 -12.27 -9.66 15.03
C ASN A 369 -11.06 -9.70 14.09
N ASN A 370 -10.18 -8.70 14.15
CA ASN A 370 -8.95 -8.67 13.34
C ASN A 370 -8.00 -9.83 13.70
N ALA A 371 -7.88 -10.15 14.99
CA ALA A 371 -7.07 -11.26 15.46
C ALA A 371 -7.62 -12.62 14.99
N THR A 372 -8.94 -12.74 14.95
CA THR A 372 -9.65 -13.90 14.40
C THR A 372 -9.44 -14.02 12.90
N GLU A 373 -9.63 -12.96 12.11
CA GLU A 373 -9.37 -12.98 10.67
C GLU A 373 -7.93 -13.39 10.36
N THR A 374 -6.97 -12.92 11.16
CA THR A 374 -5.55 -13.29 11.00
C THR A 374 -5.33 -14.78 11.27
N LEU A 375 -6.00 -15.36 12.27
CA LEU A 375 -5.96 -16.79 12.52
C LEU A 375 -6.63 -17.60 11.40
N LEU A 376 -7.79 -17.16 10.91
CA LEU A 376 -8.49 -17.82 9.80
C LEU A 376 -7.63 -17.82 8.53
N GLN A 377 -6.97 -16.69 8.25
CA GLN A 377 -5.98 -16.62 7.20
C GLN A 377 -4.81 -17.54 7.51
N TYR A 378 -4.27 -17.57 8.73
CA TYR A 378 -3.16 -18.47 9.09
C TYR A 378 -3.45 -19.96 8.77
N ILE A 379 -4.66 -20.44 9.09
CA ILE A 379 -5.08 -21.82 8.79
C ILE A 379 -5.43 -22.07 7.32
N GLY A 380 -5.42 -21.03 6.47
CA GLY A 380 -5.55 -21.17 5.01
C GLY A 380 -6.93 -20.82 4.45
N ILE A 381 -7.73 -20.03 5.17
CA ILE A 381 -8.98 -19.47 4.63
C ILE A 381 -8.66 -18.22 3.83
N ASP A 382 -8.53 -18.40 2.52
CA ASP A 382 -8.38 -17.33 1.54
C ASP A 382 -9.66 -17.16 0.69
N GLY A 383 -9.62 -16.28 -0.31
CA GLY A 383 -10.78 -16.04 -1.18
C GLY A 383 -11.25 -17.26 -1.96
N GLN A 384 -10.32 -18.14 -2.36
CA GLN A 384 -10.65 -19.36 -3.09
C GLN A 384 -11.35 -20.36 -2.16
N TYR A 385 -10.76 -20.62 -0.98
CA TYR A 385 -11.37 -21.50 0.01
C TYR A 385 -12.76 -21.00 0.44
N ARG A 386 -12.92 -19.68 0.65
CA ARG A 386 -14.22 -19.07 1.00
C ARG A 386 -15.29 -19.35 -0.04
N SER A 387 -14.91 -19.38 -1.31
CA SER A 387 -15.83 -19.58 -2.43
C SER A 387 -16.18 -21.06 -2.62
N ASP A 388 -15.20 -21.95 -2.48
CA ASP A 388 -15.36 -23.38 -2.79
C ASP A 388 -15.81 -24.23 -1.59
N SER A 389 -15.31 -23.89 -0.40
CA SER A 389 -15.38 -24.75 0.78
C SER A 389 -16.10 -24.12 1.96
N GLY A 390 -16.12 -22.80 2.07
CA GLY A 390 -16.88 -22.06 3.08
C GLY A 390 -16.03 -21.18 3.98
N ASN A 391 -16.63 -20.68 5.06
CA ASN A 391 -15.95 -19.79 6.00
C ASN A 391 -16.41 -20.03 7.43
N TYR A 392 -15.62 -19.61 8.41
CA TYR A 392 -16.06 -19.51 9.80
C TYR A 392 -16.80 -18.21 10.06
N TYR A 393 -17.91 -18.32 10.78
CA TYR A 393 -18.70 -17.19 11.25
C TYR A 393 -18.79 -17.25 12.77
N THR A 394 -18.68 -16.09 13.40
CA THR A 394 -18.80 -15.95 14.85
C THR A 394 -20.24 -16.20 15.28
N ALA A 395 -20.45 -17.25 16.07
CA ALA A 395 -21.74 -17.57 16.70
C ALA A 395 -21.93 -16.81 18.01
N GLU A 396 -20.85 -16.65 18.78
CA GLU A 396 -20.87 -15.96 20.06
C GLU A 396 -19.54 -15.22 20.29
N THR A 397 -19.61 -14.07 20.96
CA THR A 397 -18.44 -13.34 21.45
C THR A 397 -18.68 -12.86 22.86
N HIS A 398 -17.75 -13.16 23.75
CA HIS A 398 -17.71 -12.63 25.10
C HIS A 398 -16.48 -11.71 25.24
N LEU A 399 -16.72 -10.42 25.46
CA LEU A 399 -15.67 -9.42 25.63
C LEU A 399 -15.64 -8.97 27.09
N THR A 400 -14.47 -9.05 27.72
CA THR A 400 -14.24 -8.53 29.07
C THR A 400 -13.25 -7.37 29.02
N HIS A 401 -13.65 -6.23 29.59
CA HIS A 401 -12.79 -5.07 29.81
C HIS A 401 -12.16 -5.17 31.19
N LEU A 402 -10.83 -5.02 31.25
CA LEU A 402 -10.04 -5.19 32.48
C LEU A 402 -9.27 -3.92 32.84
N GLN A 403 -8.75 -3.22 31.83
CA GLN A 403 -8.10 -1.92 31.97
C GLN A 403 -8.41 -1.03 30.77
N GLU A 404 -8.30 0.27 31.00
CA GLU A 404 -8.49 1.31 30.00
C GLU A 404 -7.30 1.39 29.04
N LEU A 405 -7.60 1.57 27.76
CA LEU A 405 -6.63 1.90 26.72
C LEU A 405 -6.87 3.34 26.25
N TYR A 406 -5.79 3.99 25.83
CA TYR A 406 -5.78 5.37 25.37
C TYR A 406 -5.18 5.50 23.96
N ALA A 407 -5.42 6.63 23.30
CA ALA A 407 -4.78 6.95 22.04
C ALA A 407 -3.25 6.97 22.20
N GLY A 408 -2.52 6.37 21.26
CA GLY A 408 -1.07 6.24 21.32
C GLY A 408 -0.57 5.00 22.07
N ASP A 409 -1.43 4.28 22.81
CA ASP A 409 -1.03 3.02 23.45
C ASP A 409 -0.59 2.01 22.40
N ARG A 410 0.58 1.39 22.62
CA ARG A 410 1.05 0.28 21.80
C ARG A 410 0.51 -1.02 22.38
N ILE A 411 -0.30 -1.73 21.62
CA ILE A 411 -1.03 -2.91 22.07
C ILE A 411 -0.69 -4.14 21.23
N GLN A 412 -0.76 -5.30 21.87
CA GLN A 412 -0.57 -6.59 21.27
C GLN A 412 -1.78 -7.48 21.55
N VAL A 413 -2.19 -8.26 20.56
CA VAL A 413 -3.23 -9.27 20.71
C VAL A 413 -2.62 -10.65 20.53
N LEU A 414 -2.81 -11.52 21.51
CA LEU A 414 -2.43 -12.94 21.43
C LEU A 414 -3.69 -13.77 21.26
N THR A 415 -3.70 -14.68 20.29
CA THR A 415 -4.81 -15.59 20.00
C THR A 415 -4.42 -17.03 20.32
N GLN A 416 -5.21 -17.68 21.17
CA GLN A 416 -5.10 -19.09 21.49
C GLN A 416 -6.34 -19.85 21.02
N VAL A 417 -6.14 -20.96 20.31
CA VAL A 417 -7.20 -21.94 20.05
C VAL A 417 -7.43 -22.73 21.33
N LEU A 418 -8.60 -22.57 21.94
CA LEU A 418 -9.00 -23.33 23.14
C LEU A 418 -9.56 -24.71 22.79
N GLY A 419 -10.11 -24.85 21.58
CA GLY A 419 -10.64 -26.10 21.08
C GLY A 419 -11.09 -25.96 19.63
N ALA A 420 -11.06 -27.07 18.91
CA ALA A 420 -11.61 -27.16 17.56
C ALA A 420 -12.16 -28.57 17.32
N ASP A 421 -13.24 -28.64 16.55
CA ASP A 421 -13.70 -29.87 15.92
C ASP A 421 -13.89 -29.63 14.42
N ASP A 422 -14.53 -30.58 13.72
CA ASP A 422 -14.75 -30.48 12.29
C ASP A 422 -15.51 -29.21 11.87
N LYS A 423 -16.37 -28.66 12.73
CA LYS A 423 -17.28 -27.55 12.41
C LYS A 423 -17.07 -26.32 13.26
N ARG A 424 -16.55 -26.47 14.48
CA ARG A 424 -16.48 -25.42 15.49
C ARG A 424 -15.04 -25.06 15.81
N LEU A 425 -14.84 -23.79 16.11
CA LEU A 425 -13.56 -23.24 16.53
C LEU A 425 -13.77 -22.31 17.71
N HIS A 426 -13.10 -22.63 18.82
CA HIS A 426 -13.15 -21.86 20.07
C HIS A 426 -11.85 -21.10 20.26
N LEU A 427 -11.93 -19.77 20.25
CA LEU A 427 -10.79 -18.88 20.35
C LEU A 427 -10.82 -18.06 21.64
N HIS A 428 -9.63 -17.73 22.13
CA HIS A 428 -9.44 -16.75 23.17
C HIS A 428 -8.36 -15.75 22.77
N HIS A 429 -8.63 -14.47 22.98
CA HIS A 429 -7.81 -13.34 22.59
C HIS A 429 -7.44 -12.55 23.84
N VAL A 430 -6.16 -12.24 24.00
CA VAL A 430 -5.65 -11.44 25.11
C VAL A 430 -5.07 -10.15 24.53
N ILE A 431 -5.63 -9.01 24.91
CA ILE A 431 -5.19 -7.68 24.49
C ILE A 431 -4.35 -7.08 25.62
N THR A 432 -3.08 -6.81 25.36
CA THR A 432 -2.12 -6.30 26.35
C THR A 432 -1.45 -5.05 25.82
N ARG A 433 -1.29 -4.02 26.65
CA ARG A 433 -0.45 -2.86 26.32
C ARG A 433 1.02 -3.22 26.53
N GLU A 434 1.89 -2.75 25.65
CA GLU A 434 3.32 -2.96 25.73
C GLU A 434 3.86 -2.40 27.07
N GLY A 435 4.54 -3.26 27.84
CA GLY A 435 5.03 -2.94 29.18
C GLY A 435 4.11 -3.37 30.33
N ASP A 436 2.84 -3.70 30.05
CA ASP A 436 1.92 -4.17 31.10
C ASP A 436 2.02 -5.68 31.32
N GLU A 437 1.98 -6.11 32.59
CA GLU A 437 1.88 -7.53 32.95
C GLU A 437 0.44 -8.07 32.86
N LYS A 438 -0.55 -7.19 33.03
CA LYS A 438 -1.97 -7.56 33.04
C LYS A 438 -2.63 -7.17 31.72
N PRO A 439 -3.59 -7.98 31.22
CA PRO A 439 -4.30 -7.64 30.01
C PRO A 439 -5.25 -6.46 30.22
N ALA A 440 -5.38 -5.63 29.19
CA ALA A 440 -6.36 -4.57 29.14
C ALA A 440 -7.76 -5.10 28.80
N ALA A 441 -7.85 -6.15 28.00
CA ALA A 441 -9.11 -6.82 27.70
C ALA A 441 -8.88 -8.26 27.24
N THR A 442 -9.92 -9.08 27.36
CA THR A 442 -9.95 -10.44 26.79
C THR A 442 -11.19 -10.62 25.93
N GLY A 443 -11.07 -11.33 24.82
CA GLY A 443 -12.19 -11.72 23.95
C GLY A 443 -12.23 -13.23 23.79
N GLU A 444 -13.39 -13.84 23.99
CA GLU A 444 -13.60 -15.27 23.75
C GLU A 444 -14.66 -15.45 22.66
N GLN A 445 -14.37 -16.28 21.66
CA GLN A 445 -15.26 -16.46 20.51
C GLN A 445 -15.53 -17.93 20.23
N MET A 446 -16.79 -18.23 19.92
CA MET A 446 -17.18 -19.50 19.30
C MET A 446 -17.50 -19.22 17.84
N LEU A 447 -16.79 -19.89 16.94
CA LEU A 447 -17.00 -19.81 15.50
C LEU A 447 -17.53 -21.13 14.95
N ILE A 448 -18.33 -21.02 13.89
CA ILE A 448 -18.93 -22.15 13.18
C ILE A 448 -18.58 -22.04 11.70
N HIS A 449 -18.04 -23.12 11.14
CA HIS A 449 -17.79 -23.24 9.71
C HIS A 449 -19.11 -23.48 8.97
N VAL A 450 -19.33 -22.72 7.91
CA VAL A 450 -20.56 -22.71 7.11
C VAL A 450 -20.21 -22.92 5.65
N ASP A 451 -20.90 -23.89 5.03
CA ASP A 451 -20.78 -24.18 3.61
C ASP A 451 -21.42 -23.04 2.77
N PRO A 452 -20.75 -22.57 1.71
CA PRO A 452 -21.15 -21.33 1.04
C PRO A 452 -22.42 -21.51 0.20
N ILE A 453 -22.72 -22.74 -0.24
CA ILE A 453 -23.88 -23.08 -1.07
C ILE A 453 -25.11 -23.30 -0.18
N SER A 454 -25.01 -24.23 0.76
CA SER A 454 -26.12 -24.59 1.64
C SER A 454 -26.40 -23.57 2.73
N ARG A 455 -25.43 -22.68 3.03
CA ARG A 455 -25.50 -21.66 4.10
C ARG A 455 -25.77 -22.28 5.48
N ARG A 456 -25.38 -23.55 5.67
CA ARG A 456 -25.54 -24.31 6.93
C ARG A 456 -24.18 -24.72 7.49
N SER A 457 -24.16 -25.04 8.78
CA SER A 457 -22.97 -25.55 9.45
C SER A 457 -22.49 -26.86 8.80
N ALA A 458 -21.24 -26.86 8.35
CA ALA A 458 -20.62 -27.98 7.64
C ALA A 458 -19.15 -28.13 8.05
N PRO A 459 -18.56 -29.33 7.96
CA PRO A 459 -17.15 -29.52 8.27
C PRO A 459 -16.24 -28.62 7.43
N ALA A 460 -15.16 -28.11 8.03
CA ALA A 460 -14.04 -27.56 7.30
C ALA A 460 -13.41 -28.65 6.42
N LYS A 461 -12.84 -28.27 5.26
CA LYS A 461 -12.36 -29.21 4.23
C LYS A 461 -10.86 -29.07 4.01
N GLY A 462 -10.24 -30.16 3.55
CA GLY A 462 -8.84 -30.19 3.09
C GLY A 462 -7.83 -29.61 4.08
N HIS A 463 -6.90 -28.82 3.56
CA HIS A 463 -5.77 -28.27 4.32
C HIS A 463 -6.21 -27.39 5.50
N VAL A 464 -7.35 -26.70 5.40
CA VAL A 464 -7.86 -25.84 6.49
C VAL A 464 -8.20 -26.68 7.70
N ARG A 465 -8.89 -27.80 7.50
CA ARG A 465 -9.25 -28.73 8.59
C ARG A 465 -8.01 -29.33 9.24
N GLU A 466 -7.07 -29.82 8.42
CA GLU A 466 -5.84 -30.43 8.92
C GLU A 466 -5.02 -29.46 9.79
N ARG A 467 -4.83 -28.24 9.30
CA ARG A 467 -4.11 -27.18 10.02
C ARG A 467 -4.82 -26.74 11.28
N LEU A 468 -6.15 -26.63 11.23
CA LEU A 468 -6.94 -26.27 12.40
C LEU A 468 -6.77 -27.29 13.53
N LEU A 469 -6.88 -28.58 13.22
CA LEU A 469 -6.74 -29.65 14.19
C LEU A 469 -5.30 -29.78 14.70
N GLU A 470 -4.30 -29.58 13.83
CA GLU A 470 -2.90 -29.50 14.24
C GLU A 470 -2.68 -28.36 15.24
N LEU A 471 -3.18 -27.16 14.91
CA LEU A 471 -3.03 -25.96 15.74
C LEU A 471 -3.74 -26.13 17.10
N ALA A 472 -4.95 -26.67 17.11
CA ALA A 472 -5.68 -26.97 18.34
C ALA A 472 -4.93 -27.97 19.23
N ARG A 473 -4.31 -29.00 18.64
CA ARG A 473 -3.50 -29.97 19.37
C ARG A 473 -2.23 -29.35 19.95
N LEU A 474 -1.60 -28.39 19.26
CA LEU A 474 -0.43 -27.67 19.77
C LEU A 474 -0.83 -26.73 20.91
N HIS A 475 -1.92 -25.99 20.75
CA HIS A 475 -2.40 -25.03 21.74
C HIS A 475 -3.02 -25.67 22.98
N SER A 476 -3.44 -26.93 22.92
CA SER A 476 -3.94 -27.66 24.10
C SER A 476 -2.84 -27.93 25.15
N GLN A 477 -1.56 -27.77 24.77
CA GLN A 477 -0.42 -27.87 25.69
C GLN A 477 -0.15 -26.57 26.44
N LEU A 478 -0.75 -25.46 26.02
CA LEU A 478 -0.59 -24.15 26.65
C LEU A 478 -1.49 -24.04 27.89
N PRO A 479 -1.10 -23.24 28.90
CA PRO A 479 -1.98 -22.91 30.00
C PRO A 479 -3.31 -22.36 29.49
N ARG A 480 -4.41 -22.75 30.14
CA ARG A 480 -5.73 -22.21 29.81
C ARG A 480 -5.77 -20.73 30.23
N PRO A 481 -6.14 -19.79 29.35
CA PRO A 481 -6.20 -18.37 29.69
C PRO A 481 -7.16 -18.09 30.84
N ASP A 482 -6.79 -17.10 31.65
CA ASP A 482 -7.67 -16.58 32.70
C ASP A 482 -8.99 -16.09 32.09
N ARG A 483 -10.10 -16.37 32.79
CA ARG A 483 -11.48 -16.03 32.38
C ARG A 483 -12.03 -16.75 31.14
N ALA A 484 -11.31 -17.70 30.54
CA ALA A 484 -11.87 -18.57 29.50
C ALA A 484 -13.08 -19.37 30.06
N GLY A 485 -14.25 -19.21 29.46
CA GLY A 485 -15.52 -19.78 29.91
C GLY A 485 -16.22 -18.98 31.02
N ALA A 486 -15.79 -17.75 31.31
CA ALA A 486 -16.47 -16.89 32.27
C ALA A 486 -17.84 -16.44 31.73
N GLY A 487 -18.88 -16.53 32.56
CA GLY A 487 -20.23 -16.05 32.23
C GLY A 487 -20.50 -14.63 32.77
N ILE A 488 -21.50 -13.98 32.20
CA ILE A 488 -22.07 -12.72 32.72
C ILE A 488 -23.19 -13.07 33.69
N GLY A 489 -23.09 -12.58 34.92
CA GLY A 489 -24.12 -12.71 35.93
C GLY A 489 -23.93 -11.68 37.04
N LEU A 490 -25.03 -11.26 37.65
CA LEU A 490 -24.97 -10.54 38.91
C LEU A 490 -24.55 -11.54 39.99
N ARG A 491 -23.53 -11.18 40.78
CA ARG A 491 -23.15 -11.96 41.96
C ARG A 491 -24.01 -11.60 43.14
#